data_AF-A0A7S1Y6M6-F1
#
_entry.id   AF-A0A7S1Y6M6-F1
#
_cell.length_a   1.000
_cell.length_b   1.000
_cell.length_c   1.000
_cell.angle_alpha   90.00
_cell.angle_beta   90.00
_cell.angle_gamma   90.00
#
_symmetry.space_group_name_H-M   'P 1'
#
loop_
_entity.id
_entity.type
_entity.pdbx_description
1 polymer ?
#
loop_
_entity_poly.entity_id
_entity_poly.type
_entity_poly.pdbx_seq_one_letter_code
_entity_poly.pdbx_strand_id
1 'polypeptide(L)'
;PPSTKTVDFLCFCAIEYDDLQSLEWMVKETGLPLESMKIYGFNLVHACAFFGRLEIIIWLASHPSWNSLVEQTSNRKAFEKASAAHIAVTQGHTRAADILLELGAPSLDGNNK
;
A
#
# COMPACT_ATOMS: atom_id res chain seq x y z
N PRO A 1 12.94 -9.41 -19.96
CA PRO A 1 12.40 -8.70 -18.77
C PRO A 1 10.88 -8.86 -18.65
N PRO A 2 10.34 -9.19 -17.47
CA PRO A 2 8.89 -9.13 -17.24
C PRO A 2 8.37 -7.71 -17.53
N SER A 3 7.15 -7.60 -18.04
CA SER A 3 6.55 -6.29 -18.29
C SER A 3 6.31 -5.54 -16.98
N THR A 4 6.27 -4.20 -16.99
CA THR A 4 5.96 -3.39 -15.79
C THR A 4 4.69 -3.86 -15.08
N LYS A 5 3.64 -4.19 -15.84
CA LYS A 5 2.38 -4.72 -15.29
C LYS A 5 2.52 -6.09 -14.62
N THR A 6 3.46 -6.92 -15.07
CA THR A 6 3.76 -8.21 -14.46
C THR A 6 4.45 -8.01 -13.11
N VAL A 7 5.39 -7.08 -13.02
CA VAL A 7 6.09 -6.76 -11.76
C VAL A 7 5.11 -6.18 -10.74
N ASP A 8 4.27 -5.22 -11.16
CA ASP A 8 3.21 -4.68 -10.31
C ASP A 8 2.36 -5.81 -9.74
N PHE A 9 1.90 -6.73 -10.60
CA PHE A 9 1.09 -7.87 -10.18
C PHE A 9 1.79 -8.74 -9.14
N LEU A 10 3.06 -9.08 -9.38
CA LEU A 10 3.83 -9.89 -8.44
C LEU A 10 4.07 -9.18 -7.11
N CYS A 11 4.30 -7.86 -7.11
CA CYS A 11 4.43 -7.08 -5.88
C CYS A 11 3.14 -7.11 -5.05
N PHE A 12 1.97 -7.00 -5.69
CA PHE A 12 0.69 -7.11 -5.00
C PHE A 12 0.43 -8.54 -4.48
N CYS A 13 0.82 -9.58 -5.23
CA CYS A 13 0.77 -10.95 -4.72
C CYS A 13 1.70 -11.14 -3.50
N ALA A 14 2.92 -10.61 -3.54
CA ALA A 14 3.84 -10.68 -2.40
C ALA A 14 3.23 -10.03 -1.14
N ILE A 15 2.54 -8.89 -1.30
CA ILE A 15 1.79 -8.27 -0.19
C ILE A 15 0.64 -9.18 0.29
N GLU A 16 -0.15 -9.73 -0.62
CA GLU A 16 -1.26 -10.63 -0.27
C GLU A 16 -0.78 -11.85 0.55
N TYR A 17 0.37 -12.41 0.21
CA TYR A 17 0.97 -13.58 0.86
C TYR A 17 1.96 -13.25 1.99
N ASP A 18 2.13 -11.98 2.36
CA ASP A 18 3.07 -11.52 3.41
C ASP A 18 4.55 -11.86 3.13
N ASP A 19 4.93 -11.86 1.86
CA ASP A 19 6.28 -12.15 1.39
C ASP A 19 7.08 -10.87 1.17
N LEU A 20 7.52 -10.27 2.29
CA LEU A 20 8.36 -9.06 2.25
C LEU A 20 9.67 -9.30 1.48
N GLN A 21 10.28 -10.48 1.61
CA GLN A 21 11.56 -10.76 0.98
C GLN A 21 11.49 -10.71 -0.55
N SER A 22 10.46 -11.34 -1.14
CA SER A 22 10.25 -11.27 -2.58
C SER A 22 9.91 -9.84 -3.02
N LEU A 23 9.11 -9.11 -2.24
CA LEU A 23 8.77 -7.72 -2.53
C LEU A 23 10.02 -6.82 -2.57
N GLU A 24 10.88 -6.92 -1.55
CA GLU A 24 12.16 -6.21 -1.47
C GLU A 24 13.05 -6.51 -2.67
N TRP A 25 13.19 -7.80 -3.00
CA TRP A 25 14.00 -8.23 -4.13
C TRP A 25 13.48 -7.66 -5.45
N MET A 26 12.17 -7.73 -5.71
CA MET A 26 11.58 -7.19 -6.94
C MET A 26 11.74 -5.67 -7.05
N VAL A 27 11.52 -4.94 -5.97
CA VAL A 27 11.67 -3.47 -5.97
C VAL A 27 13.12 -3.09 -6.24
N LYS A 28 14.07 -3.78 -5.61
CA LYS A 28 15.51 -3.56 -5.83
C LYS A 28 15.95 -3.86 -7.26
N GLU A 29 15.54 -5.01 -7.81
CA GLU A 29 15.98 -5.45 -9.15
C GLU A 29 15.34 -4.65 -10.28
N THR A 30 14.10 -4.19 -10.10
CA THR A 30 13.37 -3.49 -11.16
C THR A 30 13.58 -1.97 -11.15
N GLY A 31 13.91 -1.38 -10.00
CA GLY A 31 14.08 0.07 -9.85
C GLY A 31 12.83 0.88 -10.20
N LEU A 32 11.66 0.22 -10.24
CA LEU A 32 10.41 0.86 -10.60
C LEU A 32 9.93 1.78 -9.46
N PRO A 33 9.40 2.97 -9.76
CA PRO A 33 8.93 3.88 -8.72
C PRO A 33 7.69 3.33 -8.04
N LEU A 34 7.74 3.18 -6.72
CA LEU A 34 6.69 2.57 -5.90
C LEU A 34 5.35 3.32 -6.04
N GLU A 35 5.39 4.63 -6.24
CA GLU A 35 4.21 5.50 -6.39
C GLU A 35 3.42 5.22 -7.67
N SER A 36 4.08 4.63 -8.67
CA SER A 36 3.46 4.27 -9.94
C SER A 36 2.78 2.90 -9.92
N MET A 37 3.13 2.03 -8.96
CA MET A 37 2.62 0.67 -8.87
C MET A 37 1.17 0.67 -8.38
N LYS A 38 0.24 0.37 -9.29
CA LYS A 38 -1.19 0.37 -9.00
C LYS A 38 -1.92 -0.79 -9.62
N ILE A 39 -2.76 -1.46 -8.83
CA ILE A 39 -3.62 -2.56 -9.28
C ILE A 39 -5.02 -2.37 -8.72
N TYR A 40 -6.01 -2.46 -9.62
CA TYR A 40 -7.44 -2.34 -9.29
C TYR A 40 -7.80 -1.12 -8.40
N GLY A 41 -7.11 0.02 -8.61
CA GLY A 41 -7.34 1.25 -7.87
C GLY A 41 -6.69 1.30 -6.48
N PHE A 42 -5.86 0.32 -6.13
CA PHE A 42 -4.97 0.34 -4.98
C PHE A 42 -3.53 0.65 -5.40
N ASN A 43 -2.79 1.28 -4.49
CA ASN A 43 -1.33 1.28 -4.49
C ASN A 43 -0.85 0.24 -3.44
N LEU A 44 0.46 0.12 -3.25
CA LEU A 44 1.03 -0.86 -2.33
C LEU A 44 0.54 -0.68 -0.87
N VAL A 45 0.42 0.57 -0.38
CA VAL A 45 0.00 0.83 1.00
C VAL A 45 -1.47 0.49 1.22
N HIS A 46 -2.35 0.78 0.25
CA HIS A 46 -3.75 0.33 0.31
C HIS A 46 -3.86 -1.20 0.34
N ALA A 47 -3.02 -1.92 -0.43
CA ALA A 47 -3.01 -3.38 -0.39
C ALA A 47 -2.53 -3.89 0.98
N CYS A 48 -1.47 -3.32 1.55
CA CYS A 48 -0.99 -3.69 2.87
C CYS A 48 -2.04 -3.43 3.96
N ALA A 49 -2.76 -2.30 3.86
CA ALA A 49 -3.87 -1.99 4.76
C ALA A 49 -5.03 -2.98 4.61
N PHE A 50 -5.36 -3.36 3.38
CA PHE A 50 -6.43 -4.31 3.09
C PHE A 50 -6.15 -5.71 3.64
N PHE A 51 -4.90 -6.16 3.59
CA PHE A 51 -4.48 -7.49 4.07
C PHE A 51 -3.88 -7.50 5.49
N GLY A 52 -3.70 -6.33 6.12
CA GLY A 52 -3.12 -6.19 7.45
C GLY A 52 -1.62 -6.54 7.52
N ARG A 53 -0.81 -6.06 6.57
CA ARG A 53 0.63 -6.39 6.44
C ARG A 53 1.52 -5.37 7.14
N LEU A 54 1.72 -5.55 8.44
CA LEU A 54 2.39 -4.58 9.32
C LEU A 54 3.86 -4.37 8.95
N GLU A 55 4.61 -5.46 8.76
CA GLU A 55 6.04 -5.41 8.46
C GLU A 55 6.30 -4.72 7.11
N ILE A 56 5.46 -5.02 6.12
CA ILE A 56 5.53 -4.38 4.80
C ILE A 56 5.16 -2.89 4.87
N ILE A 57 4.19 -2.49 5.71
CA ILE A 57 3.88 -1.07 5.94
C ILE A 57 5.11 -0.34 6.49
N ILE A 58 5.77 -0.89 7.50
CA ILE A 58 6.96 -0.30 8.11
C ILE A 58 8.10 -0.21 7.09
N TRP A 59 8.28 -1.25 6.29
CA TRP A 59 9.26 -1.26 5.22
C TRP A 59 8.99 -0.18 4.16
N LEU A 60 7.75 -0.07 3.68
CA LEU A 60 7.34 1.00 2.74
C LEU A 60 7.56 2.40 3.34
N ALA A 61 7.33 2.57 4.64
CA ALA A 61 7.54 3.83 5.33
C ALA A 61 9.01 4.25 5.46
N SER A 62 9.94 3.31 5.33
CA SER A 62 11.37 3.62 5.24
C SER A 62 11.80 4.22 3.89
N HIS A 63 10.94 4.17 2.88
CA HIS A 63 11.25 4.67 1.54
C HIS A 63 10.96 6.17 1.42
N PRO A 64 11.77 6.93 0.63
CA PRO A 64 11.52 8.35 0.38
C PRO A 64 10.14 8.66 -0.25
N SER A 65 9.56 7.67 -0.91
CA SER A 65 8.25 7.72 -1.56
C SER A 65 7.05 7.65 -0.59
N TRP A 66 7.29 7.40 0.70
CA TRP A 66 6.25 7.13 1.69
C TRP A 66 5.14 8.18 1.71
N ASN A 67 5.50 9.47 1.86
CA ASN A 67 4.52 10.55 1.97
C ASN A 67 3.63 10.61 0.73
N SER A 68 4.21 10.44 -0.46
CA SER A 68 3.46 10.40 -1.72
C SER A 68 2.55 9.17 -1.83
N LEU A 69 2.97 8.02 -1.29
CA LEU A 69 2.16 6.79 -1.30
C LEU A 69 0.98 6.85 -0.34
N VAL A 70 1.22 7.32 0.89
CA VAL A 70 0.24 7.27 1.97
C VAL A 70 -0.84 8.35 1.84
N GLU A 71 -0.54 9.47 1.17
CA GLU A 71 -1.51 10.54 0.90
C GLU A 71 -2.52 10.19 -0.20
N GLN A 72 -2.18 9.25 -1.08
CA GLN A 72 -3.06 8.84 -2.17
C GLN A 72 -4.31 8.15 -1.61
N THR A 73 -5.45 8.45 -2.21
CA THR A 73 -6.70 7.75 -1.93
C THR A 73 -6.94 6.64 -2.95
N SER A 74 -7.70 5.61 -2.56
CA SER A 74 -8.06 4.54 -3.46
C SER A 74 -9.09 4.95 -4.53
N ASN A 75 -8.93 4.39 -5.72
CA ASN A 75 -9.91 4.47 -6.83
C ASN A 75 -10.69 3.15 -6.99
N ARG A 76 -10.61 2.24 -6.03
CA ARG A 76 -11.35 0.97 -6.06
C ARG A 76 -12.79 1.26 -5.69
N LYS A 77 -13.75 0.77 -6.47
CA LYS A 77 -15.19 1.06 -6.27
C LYS A 77 -15.69 0.83 -4.83
N ALA A 78 -15.20 -0.21 -4.15
CA ALA A 78 -15.60 -0.51 -2.76
C ALA A 78 -14.94 0.40 -1.70
N PHE A 79 -13.88 1.12 -2.07
CA PHE A 79 -13.05 1.96 -1.21
C PHE A 79 -12.76 3.31 -1.89
N GLU A 80 -13.72 3.83 -2.64
CA GLU A 80 -13.50 5.04 -3.43
C GLU A 80 -13.19 6.22 -2.50
N LYS A 81 -12.08 6.91 -2.78
CA LYS A 81 -11.51 7.99 -1.97
C LYS A 81 -11.06 7.60 -0.55
N ALA A 82 -11.01 6.30 -0.24
CA ALA A 82 -10.54 5.83 1.05
C ALA A 82 -9.01 5.97 1.18
N SER A 83 -8.54 6.40 2.35
CA SER A 83 -7.14 6.33 2.76
C SER A 83 -6.78 4.90 3.19
N ALA A 84 -5.49 4.59 3.23
CA ALA A 84 -5.02 3.30 3.74
C ALA A 84 -5.51 3.03 5.17
N ALA A 85 -5.55 4.03 6.05
CA ALA A 85 -6.02 3.86 7.42
C ALA A 85 -7.51 3.46 7.48
N HIS A 86 -8.37 4.07 6.66
CA HIS A 86 -9.80 3.70 6.59
C HIS A 86 -10.00 2.28 6.06
N ILE A 87 -9.22 1.87 5.06
CA ILE A 87 -9.25 0.51 4.55
C ILE A 87 -8.88 -0.49 5.66
N ALA A 88 -7.81 -0.22 6.40
CA ALA A 88 -7.38 -1.10 7.51
C ALA A 88 -8.46 -1.24 8.58
N VAL A 89 -9.10 -0.13 8.99
CA VAL A 89 -10.22 -0.16 9.95
C VAL A 89 -11.40 -0.96 9.40
N THR A 90 -11.77 -0.73 8.13
CA THR A 90 -12.90 -1.41 7.48
C THR A 90 -12.68 -2.93 7.38
N GLN A 91 -11.43 -3.36 7.23
CA GLN A 91 -11.05 -4.78 7.25
C GLN A 91 -10.84 -5.36 8.66
N GLY A 92 -10.96 -4.55 9.71
CA GLY A 92 -10.73 -4.99 11.09
C GLY A 92 -9.26 -5.09 11.50
N HIS A 93 -8.34 -4.60 10.66
CA HIS A 93 -6.90 -4.56 10.94
C HIS A 93 -6.53 -3.32 11.77
N THR A 94 -7.06 -3.21 12.99
CA THR A 94 -6.88 -2.03 13.86
C THR A 94 -5.42 -1.70 14.12
N ARG A 95 -4.56 -2.71 14.33
CA ARG A 95 -3.13 -2.47 14.53
C ARG A 95 -2.44 -1.88 13.29
N ALA A 96 -2.86 -2.28 12.10
CA ALA A 96 -2.36 -1.69 10.86
C ALA A 96 -2.84 -0.25 10.71
N ALA A 97 -4.10 0.04 11.09
CA ALA A 97 -4.63 1.40 11.11
C ALA A 97 -3.83 2.30 12.08
N ASP A 98 -3.55 1.83 13.30
CA ASP A 98 -2.75 2.57 14.28
C ASP A 98 -1.36 2.91 13.73
N ILE A 99 -0.65 1.91 13.19
CA ILE A 99 0.68 2.09 12.60
C ILE A 99 0.62 3.10 11.43
N LEU A 100 -0.39 3.00 10.56
CA LEU A 100 -0.56 3.92 9.44
C LEU A 100 -0.73 5.36 9.95
N LEU A 101 -1.54 5.59 10.97
CA LEU A 101 -1.75 6.90 11.57
C LEU A 101 -0.48 7.44 12.26
N GLU A 102 0.22 6.59 13.01
CA GLU A 102 1.53 6.92 13.62
C GLU A 102 2.57 7.32 12.56
N LEU A 103 2.51 6.70 11.39
CA LEU A 103 3.38 7.00 10.24
C LEU A 103 2.86 8.15 9.36
N GLY A 104 1.83 8.89 9.80
CA GLY A 104 1.34 10.09 9.12
C GLY A 104 0.31 9.85 8.02
N ALA A 105 -0.32 8.68 7.96
CA ALA A 105 -1.44 8.46 7.05
C ALA A 105 -2.62 9.39 7.38
N PRO A 106 -3.36 9.88 6.37
CA PRO A 106 -4.55 10.68 6.61
C PRO A 106 -5.60 9.91 7.43
N SER A 107 -6.00 10.50 8.56
CA SER A 107 -7.11 10.03 9.40
C SER A 107 -8.49 10.31 8.80
N LEU A 108 -8.55 11.12 7.73
CA LEU A 108 -9.76 11.46 6.98
C LEU A 108 -9.63 11.01 5.52
N ASP A 109 -10.70 10.42 5.01
CA ASP A 109 -10.84 10.09 3.59
C ASP A 109 -11.03 11.34 2.73
N GLY A 110 -10.81 11.21 1.42
CA GLY A 110 -11.04 12.29 0.46
C GLY A 110 -12.51 12.76 0.37
N ASN A 111 -13.44 12.08 1.03
CA ASN A 111 -14.83 12.52 1.19
C ASN A 111 -15.03 13.54 2.33
N ASN A 112 -14.05 13.65 3.25
CA ASN A 112 -14.15 14.44 4.49
C ASN A 112 -12.99 15.46 4.62
N LYS A 113 -12.25 15.74 3.53
CA LYS A 113 -11.22 16.79 3.47
C LYS A 113 -11.82 18.16 3.14
#